data_AF-A0A938GZA9-F1
#
_entry.id   AF-A0A938GZA9-F1
#
_cell.length_a   1.000
_cell.length_b   1.000
_cell.length_c   1.000
_cell.angle_alpha   90.00
_cell.angle_beta   90.00
_cell.angle_gamma   90.00
#
_symmetry.space_group_name_H-M   'P 1'
#
loop_
_entity.id
_entity.type
_entity.pdbx_description
1 polymer ?
#
loop_
_entity_poly.entity_id
_entity_poly.type
_entity_poly.pdbx_seq_one_letter_code
_entity_poly.pdbx_strand_id
1 'polypeptide(L)'
;EFARQHRIPIRALNAPAAIIRAVSRGGGLALLPADQRAQLPAEVLLDDPVYERLMQLELAVHAAVDPTKLRPMFEAQAARDETMAAHIVAARTSGGEKPRTAFVVLGAGHVRYGLGTAARVRRRAPGIAERIVLMTSSGHLQETAAEQAATRPIDITHADLRSFERPPGDYLRVLPRATAAANLPPGHPPLQP
;
A
#
# COMPACT_ATOMS: atom_id res chain seq x y z
N GLU A 1 -9.49 -0.57 -18.82
CA GLU A 1 -9.49 -1.10 -20.21
C GLU A 1 -8.99 -2.52 -20.39
N PHE A 2 -7.71 -2.86 -20.18
CA PHE A 2 -7.19 -4.21 -20.44
C PHE A 2 -8.03 -5.33 -19.79
N ALA A 3 -8.28 -5.24 -18.48
CA ALA A 3 -9.12 -6.21 -17.77
C ALA A 3 -10.54 -6.31 -18.34
N ARG A 4 -11.14 -5.20 -18.78
CA ARG A 4 -12.46 -5.17 -19.41
C ARG A 4 -12.46 -5.92 -20.75
N GLN A 5 -11.47 -5.67 -21.61
CA GLN A 5 -11.33 -6.31 -22.92
C GLN A 5 -11.13 -7.82 -22.79
N HIS A 6 -10.34 -8.26 -21.80
CA HIS A 6 -10.06 -9.67 -21.55
C HIS A 6 -11.02 -10.36 -20.58
N ARG A 7 -12.10 -9.67 -20.15
CA ARG A 7 -13.09 -10.16 -19.18
C ARG A 7 -12.45 -10.68 -17.88
N ILE A 8 -11.36 -10.06 -17.45
CA ILE A 8 -10.70 -10.34 -16.18
C ILE A 8 -11.54 -9.70 -15.06
N PRO A 9 -12.00 -10.46 -14.07
CA PRO A 9 -12.77 -9.91 -12.97
C PRO A 9 -11.97 -8.86 -12.19
N ILE A 10 -12.52 -7.65 -12.06
CA ILE A 10 -11.95 -6.60 -11.21
C ILE A 10 -12.59 -6.69 -9.83
N ARG A 11 -11.78 -6.54 -8.79
CA ARG A 11 -12.22 -6.51 -7.39
C ARG A 11 -11.66 -5.27 -6.71
N ALA A 12 -12.53 -4.50 -6.06
CA ALA A 12 -12.11 -3.42 -5.19
C ALA A 12 -11.52 -4.03 -3.91
N LEU A 13 -10.31 -3.62 -3.57
CA LEU A 13 -9.62 -4.15 -2.38
C LEU A 13 -9.73 -3.22 -1.18
N ASN A 14 -9.89 -1.92 -1.42
CA ASN A 14 -9.75 -0.91 -0.38
C ASN A 14 -10.86 -0.97 0.67
N ALA A 15 -10.54 -0.58 1.89
CA ALA A 15 -11.54 -0.29 2.91
C ALA A 15 -12.32 1.00 2.56
N PRO A 16 -13.56 1.16 3.04
CA PRO A 16 -14.31 2.39 2.85
C PRO A 16 -13.52 3.60 3.38
N ALA A 17 -13.29 4.59 2.51
CA ALA A 17 -12.41 5.71 2.83
C ALA A 17 -12.89 6.53 4.04
N ALA A 18 -14.22 6.63 4.24
CA ALA A 18 -14.81 7.29 5.39
C ALA A 18 -14.42 6.61 6.72
N ILE A 19 -14.39 5.27 6.74
CA ILE A 19 -14.04 4.47 7.92
C ILE A 19 -12.57 4.63 8.25
N ILE A 20 -11.67 4.54 7.26
CA ILE A 20 -10.24 4.75 7.50
C ILE A 20 -9.94 6.18 7.98
N ARG A 21 -10.67 7.19 7.46
CA ARG A 21 -10.58 8.57 7.97
C ARG A 21 -11.13 8.71 9.39
N ALA A 22 -12.16 7.95 9.77
CA ALA A 22 -12.69 7.94 11.12
C ALA A 22 -11.67 7.35 12.10
N VAL A 23 -11.02 6.23 11.76
CA VAL A 23 -9.93 5.65 12.58
C VAL A 23 -8.79 6.65 12.77
N SER A 24 -8.28 7.23 11.67
CA SER A 24 -7.12 8.13 11.73
C SER A 24 -7.40 9.43 12.48
N ARG A 25 -8.60 10.02 12.33
CA ARG A 25 -8.95 11.32 12.96
C ARG A 25 -9.63 11.17 14.32
N GLY A 26 -10.27 10.04 14.56
CA GLY A 26 -11.04 9.73 15.78
C GLY A 26 -10.20 9.11 16.89
N GLY A 27 -8.88 9.02 16.75
CA GLY A 27 -7.99 8.57 17.82
C GLY A 27 -7.70 7.07 17.84
N GLY A 28 -8.00 6.34 16.76
CA GLY A 28 -7.64 4.93 16.61
C GLY A 28 -8.84 3.99 16.43
N LEU A 29 -8.52 2.70 16.26
CA LEU A 29 -9.49 1.67 15.90
C LEU A 29 -10.44 1.36 17.06
N ALA A 30 -9.95 1.45 18.30
CA ALA A 30 -10.72 1.15 19.51
C ALA A 30 -11.86 2.16 19.76
N LEU A 31 -11.75 3.37 19.21
CA LEU A 31 -12.75 4.44 19.34
C LEU A 31 -13.78 4.45 18.21
N LEU A 32 -13.66 3.50 17.26
CA LEU A 32 -14.57 3.40 16.14
C LEU A 32 -15.93 2.84 16.60
N PRO A 33 -17.06 3.47 16.24
CA PRO A 33 -18.39 2.93 16.54
C PRO A 33 -18.57 1.49 16.03
N ALA A 34 -19.38 0.68 16.72
CA ALA A 34 -19.51 -0.75 16.43
C ALA A 34 -19.99 -1.06 15.00
N ASP A 35 -20.92 -0.28 14.48
CA ASP A 35 -21.44 -0.35 13.10
C ASP A 35 -20.35 -0.04 12.05
N GLN A 36 -19.48 0.92 12.36
CA GLN A 36 -18.33 1.25 11.52
C GLN A 36 -17.24 0.19 11.61
N ARG A 37 -16.98 -0.34 12.82
CA ARG A 37 -16.00 -1.40 13.06
C ARG A 37 -16.35 -2.70 12.35
N ALA A 38 -17.65 -3.00 12.20
CA ALA A 38 -18.16 -4.15 11.47
C ALA A 38 -17.86 -4.10 9.95
N GLN A 39 -17.52 -2.93 9.40
CA GLN A 39 -17.12 -2.78 7.99
C GLN A 39 -15.64 -3.12 7.74
N LEU A 40 -14.87 -3.38 8.80
CA LEU A 40 -13.48 -3.81 8.73
C LEU A 40 -13.36 -5.29 9.13
N PRO A 41 -12.30 -6.00 8.73
CA PRO A 41 -12.05 -7.37 9.17
C PRO A 41 -12.12 -7.50 10.70
N ALA A 42 -12.65 -8.63 11.17
CA ALA A 42 -12.76 -8.90 12.61
C ALA A 42 -11.38 -8.79 13.30
N GLU A 43 -10.34 -9.29 12.65
CA GLU A 43 -8.96 -9.17 13.12
C GLU A 43 -8.20 -8.06 12.38
N VAL A 44 -7.65 -7.12 13.16
CA VAL A 44 -6.68 -6.13 12.70
C VAL A 44 -5.45 -6.24 13.60
N LEU A 45 -4.33 -6.70 13.04
CA LEU A 45 -3.08 -6.83 13.79
C LEU A 45 -2.43 -5.45 13.93
N LEU A 46 -2.32 -5.01 15.19
CA LEU A 46 -1.71 -3.74 15.59
C LEU A 46 -0.41 -3.91 16.38
N ASP A 47 -0.09 -5.15 16.79
CA ASP A 47 1.21 -5.49 17.38
C ASP A 47 2.14 -5.98 16.26
N ASP A 48 2.74 -5.02 15.56
CA ASP A 48 3.63 -5.24 14.42
C ASP A 48 4.74 -4.17 14.47
N PRO A 49 5.70 -4.27 15.41
CA PRO A 49 6.65 -3.20 15.70
C PRO A 49 7.55 -2.85 14.52
N VAL A 50 7.86 -3.83 13.66
CA VAL A 50 8.66 -3.61 12.44
C VAL A 50 7.86 -2.79 11.43
N TYR A 51 6.59 -3.12 11.21
CA TYR A 51 5.74 -2.35 10.32
C TYR A 51 5.41 -0.96 10.88
N GLU A 52 5.14 -0.87 12.18
CA GLU A 52 4.88 0.40 12.86
C GLU A 52 6.09 1.34 12.75
N ARG A 53 7.32 0.83 12.93
CA ARG A 53 8.54 1.61 12.72
C ARG A 53 8.66 2.14 11.28
N LEU A 54 8.40 1.30 10.27
CA LEU A 54 8.41 1.74 8.87
C LEU A 54 7.40 2.87 8.66
N MET A 55 6.19 2.72 9.20
CA MET A 55 5.14 3.73 9.11
C MET A 55 5.49 5.02 9.82
N GLN A 56 6.13 4.95 10.98
CA GLN A 56 6.60 6.14 11.69
C GLN A 56 7.64 6.92 10.86
N LEU A 57 8.59 6.22 10.22
CA LEU A 57 9.57 6.86 9.33
C LEU A 57 8.90 7.50 8.11
N GLU A 58 8.01 6.77 7.42
CA GLU A 58 7.42 7.23 6.16
C GLU A 58 6.34 8.31 6.38
N LEU A 59 5.52 8.22 7.43
CA LEU A 59 4.44 9.17 7.71
C LEU A 59 4.93 10.48 8.33
N ALA A 60 6.14 10.49 8.91
CA ALA A 60 6.72 11.68 9.51
C ALA A 60 6.91 12.83 8.50
N VAL A 61 6.92 12.54 7.19
CA VAL A 61 7.04 13.53 6.11
C VAL A 61 5.85 14.49 6.06
N HIS A 62 4.67 14.08 6.53
CA HIS A 62 3.48 14.91 6.43
C HIS A 62 3.50 16.02 7.49
N ALA A 63 3.51 17.28 7.05
CA ALA A 63 3.70 18.44 7.92
C ALA A 63 2.64 18.55 9.04
N ALA A 64 1.41 18.09 8.78
CA ALA A 64 0.30 18.12 9.73
C ALA A 64 0.32 16.97 10.77
N VAL A 65 1.32 16.10 10.73
CA VAL A 65 1.42 14.94 11.63
C VAL A 65 2.18 15.32 12.89
N ASP A 66 1.40 15.45 13.97
CA ASP A 66 1.83 15.44 15.36
C ASP A 66 2.19 14.00 15.78
N PRO A 67 3.25 13.77 16.59
CA PRO A 67 3.57 12.44 17.13
C PRO A 67 2.38 11.68 17.73
N THR A 68 1.45 12.38 18.38
CA THR A 68 0.22 11.81 18.96
C THR A 68 -0.73 11.22 17.91
N LYS A 69 -0.61 11.64 16.63
CA LYS A 69 -1.41 11.14 15.51
C LYS A 69 -0.77 9.96 14.80
N LEU A 70 0.52 9.68 15.02
CA LEU A 70 1.22 8.58 14.34
C LEU A 70 0.57 7.23 14.63
N ARG A 71 0.19 6.97 15.89
CA ARG A 71 -0.44 5.71 16.27
C ARG A 71 -1.82 5.51 15.59
N PRO A 72 -2.78 6.45 15.68
CA PRO A 72 -4.04 6.34 14.93
C PRO A 72 -3.86 6.22 13.42
N MET A 73 -2.84 6.87 12.83
CA MET A 73 -2.54 6.72 11.40
C MET A 73 -2.01 5.33 11.06
N PHE A 74 -1.13 4.76 11.89
CA PHE A 74 -0.68 3.38 11.77
C PHE A 74 -1.86 2.41 11.86
N GLU A 75 -2.75 2.58 12.85
CA GLU A 75 -3.93 1.72 13.00
C GLU A 75 -4.88 1.83 11.81
N ALA A 76 -5.06 3.04 11.26
CA ALA A 76 -5.84 3.28 10.06
C ALA A 76 -5.21 2.58 8.83
N GLN A 77 -3.88 2.62 8.70
CA GLN A 77 -3.18 1.94 7.62
C GLN A 77 -3.22 0.42 7.77
N ALA A 78 -2.99 -0.10 8.98
CA ALA A 78 -3.13 -1.52 9.30
C ALA A 78 -4.54 -2.02 8.99
N ALA A 79 -5.59 -1.29 9.40
CA ALA A 79 -6.98 -1.64 9.07
C ALA A 79 -7.20 -1.70 7.55
N ARG A 80 -6.68 -0.72 6.79
CA ARG A 80 -6.77 -0.71 5.33
C ARG A 80 -6.07 -1.93 4.72
N ASP A 81 -4.87 -2.25 5.18
CA ASP A 81 -4.11 -3.40 4.70
C ASP A 81 -4.77 -4.74 5.02
N GLU A 82 -5.40 -4.86 6.20
CA GLU A 82 -6.12 -6.06 6.59
C GLU A 82 -7.35 -6.27 5.69
N THR A 83 -8.07 -5.19 5.35
CA THR A 83 -9.18 -5.23 4.39
C THR A 83 -8.70 -5.64 3.00
N MET A 84 -7.61 -5.03 2.51
CA MET A 84 -7.03 -5.38 1.20
C MET A 84 -6.59 -6.84 1.17
N ALA A 85 -5.92 -7.32 2.22
CA ALA A 85 -5.49 -8.71 2.34
C ALA A 85 -6.68 -9.69 2.35
N ALA A 86 -7.74 -9.38 3.11
CA ALA A 86 -8.95 -10.20 3.15
C ALA A 86 -9.61 -10.29 1.76
N HIS A 87 -9.74 -9.15 1.06
CA HIS A 87 -10.30 -9.12 -0.29
C HIS A 87 -9.43 -9.84 -1.32
N ILE A 88 -8.09 -9.76 -1.23
CA ILE A 88 -7.19 -10.52 -2.10
C ILE A 88 -7.40 -12.03 -1.92
N VAL A 89 -7.39 -12.51 -0.68
CA VAL A 89 -7.57 -13.95 -0.40
C VAL A 89 -8.95 -14.43 -0.85
N ALA A 90 -10.01 -13.68 -0.53
CA ALA A 90 -11.37 -14.01 -0.97
C ALA A 90 -11.50 -14.01 -2.51
N ALA A 91 -10.90 -13.04 -3.20
CA ALA A 91 -10.93 -13.00 -4.66
C ALA A 91 -10.25 -14.23 -5.30
N ARG A 92 -9.15 -14.70 -4.70
CA ARG A 92 -8.42 -15.89 -5.18
C ARG A 92 -9.21 -17.18 -4.99
N THR A 93 -9.96 -17.31 -3.90
CA THR A 93 -10.74 -18.53 -3.60
C THR A 93 -12.18 -18.48 -4.16
N SER A 94 -12.61 -17.33 -4.68
CA SER A 94 -13.95 -17.20 -5.28
C SER A 94 -14.08 -17.99 -6.59
N GLY A 95 -14.97 -18.97 -6.62
CA GLY A 95 -15.47 -19.59 -7.86
C GLY A 95 -14.76 -20.86 -8.34
N GLY A 96 -14.34 -21.75 -7.44
CA GLY A 96 -13.94 -23.13 -7.78
C GLY A 96 -12.99 -23.78 -6.79
N GLU A 97 -12.58 -25.02 -7.07
CA GLU A 97 -11.68 -25.82 -6.20
C GLU A 97 -10.23 -25.32 -6.20
N LYS A 98 -9.78 -24.60 -7.25
CA LYS A 98 -8.39 -24.14 -7.38
C LYS A 98 -8.27 -22.62 -7.20
N PRO A 99 -7.36 -22.12 -6.33
CA PRO A 99 -7.12 -20.69 -6.18
C PRO A 99 -6.66 -20.04 -7.49
N ARG A 100 -7.25 -18.89 -7.82
CA ARG A 100 -6.87 -18.07 -8.98
C ARG A 100 -5.61 -17.26 -8.69
N THR A 101 -4.86 -16.92 -9.73
CA THR A 101 -3.80 -15.89 -9.66
C THR A 101 -4.45 -14.51 -9.57
N ALA A 102 -4.04 -13.71 -8.59
CA ALA A 102 -4.46 -12.32 -8.46
C ALA A 102 -3.32 -11.40 -8.91
N PHE A 103 -3.60 -10.52 -9.88
CA PHE A 103 -2.74 -9.39 -10.19
C PHE A 103 -3.24 -8.18 -9.39
N VAL A 104 -2.39 -7.67 -8.49
CA VAL A 104 -2.78 -6.73 -7.45
C VAL A 104 -2.02 -5.43 -7.64
N VAL A 105 -2.75 -4.32 -7.75
CA VAL A 105 -2.19 -2.97 -7.90
C VAL A 105 -2.47 -2.19 -6.62
N LEU A 106 -1.40 -1.77 -5.94
CA LEU A 106 -1.43 -1.07 -4.65
C LEU A 106 -0.38 0.03 -4.64
N GLY A 107 -0.55 1.02 -3.76
CA GLY A 107 0.52 1.95 -3.44
C GLY A 107 1.70 1.22 -2.76
N ALA A 108 2.93 1.63 -3.06
CA ALA A 108 4.13 0.93 -2.57
C ALA A 108 4.19 0.83 -1.03
N GLY A 109 3.69 1.83 -0.29
CA GLY A 109 3.63 1.81 1.17
C GLY A 109 2.81 0.65 1.76
N HIS A 110 1.93 0.03 0.97
CA HIS A 110 1.13 -1.13 1.40
C HIS A 110 1.86 -2.47 1.26
N VAL A 111 3.02 -2.52 0.60
CA VAL A 111 3.72 -3.77 0.27
C VAL A 111 5.23 -3.72 0.44
N ARG A 112 5.83 -2.52 0.61
CA ARG A 112 7.29 -2.37 0.70
C ARG A 112 7.86 -3.21 1.84
N TYR A 113 9.05 -3.77 1.61
CA TYR A 113 9.72 -4.71 2.52
C TYR A 113 8.94 -6.00 2.79
N GLY A 114 7.91 -6.29 1.99
CA GLY A 114 6.98 -7.39 2.24
C GLY A 114 6.16 -7.22 3.52
N LEU A 115 6.00 -5.98 4.01
CA LEU A 115 5.17 -5.61 5.16
C LEU A 115 3.76 -5.19 4.68
N GLY A 116 2.94 -4.64 5.58
CA GLY A 116 1.60 -4.17 5.24
C GLY A 116 0.68 -5.28 4.72
N THR A 117 0.04 -5.04 3.57
CA THR A 117 -0.88 -5.96 2.90
C THR A 117 -0.20 -7.30 2.57
N ALA A 118 1.05 -7.31 2.10
CA ALA A 118 1.74 -8.54 1.72
C ALA A 118 1.90 -9.51 2.91
N ALA A 119 2.35 -9.00 4.07
CA ALA A 119 2.43 -9.80 5.29
C ALA A 119 1.06 -10.34 5.74
N ARG A 120 0.02 -9.53 5.62
CA ARG A 120 -1.36 -9.87 6.01
C ARG A 120 -1.99 -10.89 5.07
N VAL A 121 -1.62 -10.89 3.78
CA VAL A 121 -1.99 -11.94 2.82
C VAL A 121 -1.31 -13.26 3.20
N ARG A 122 0.00 -13.28 3.45
CA ARG A 122 0.71 -14.49 3.89
C ARG A 122 0.17 -15.08 5.19
N ARG A 123 -0.25 -14.23 6.14
CA ARG A 123 -0.90 -14.67 7.38
C ARG A 123 -2.23 -15.40 7.12
N ARG A 124 -3.04 -14.90 6.18
CA ARG A 124 -4.36 -15.47 5.82
C ARG A 124 -4.28 -16.66 4.88
N ALA A 125 -3.25 -16.71 4.05
CA ALA A 125 -3.02 -17.77 3.08
C ALA A 125 -1.58 -18.29 3.23
N PRO A 126 -1.31 -19.12 4.26
CA PRO A 126 -0.01 -19.73 4.45
C PRO A 126 0.43 -20.51 3.19
N GLY A 127 1.70 -20.37 2.81
CA GLY A 127 2.25 -21.03 1.62
C GLY A 127 1.92 -20.34 0.29
N ILE A 128 1.28 -19.17 0.30
CA ILE A 128 1.07 -18.40 -0.94
C ILE A 128 2.40 -18.05 -1.61
N ALA A 129 2.50 -18.33 -2.90
CA ALA A 129 3.56 -17.80 -3.74
C ALA A 129 3.16 -16.40 -4.23
N GLU A 130 3.94 -15.39 -3.86
CA GLU A 130 3.76 -13.99 -4.27
C GLU A 130 5.07 -13.36 -4.72
N ARG A 131 4.96 -12.28 -5.51
CA ARG A 131 6.08 -11.43 -5.92
C ARG A 131 5.66 -9.97 -5.87
N ILE A 132 6.52 -9.13 -5.31
CA ILE A 132 6.33 -7.69 -5.16
C ILE A 132 7.18 -7.01 -6.22
N VAL A 133 6.51 -6.34 -7.16
CA VAL A 133 7.15 -5.54 -8.20
C VAL A 133 6.93 -4.08 -7.87
N LEU A 134 8.01 -3.37 -7.52
CA LEU A 134 7.98 -1.93 -7.32
C LEU A 134 8.20 -1.22 -8.65
N MET A 135 7.40 -0.20 -8.92
CA MET A 135 7.52 0.62 -10.12
C MET A 135 7.97 2.03 -9.71
N THR A 136 8.96 2.56 -10.42
CA THR A 136 9.46 3.92 -10.22
C THR A 136 9.89 4.52 -11.56
N SER A 137 10.09 5.83 -11.60
CA SER A 137 10.66 6.54 -12.74
C SER A 137 12.09 6.99 -12.42
N SER A 138 12.95 7.03 -13.43
CA SER A 138 14.30 7.57 -13.29
C SER A 138 14.28 9.09 -13.14
N GLY A 139 15.29 9.65 -12.49
CA GLY A 139 15.49 11.10 -12.37
C GLY A 139 15.21 11.63 -10.97
N HIS A 140 15.45 12.92 -10.79
CA HIS A 140 15.15 13.60 -9.53
C HIS A 140 13.64 13.85 -9.43
N LEU A 141 13.03 13.46 -8.31
CA LEU A 141 11.65 13.79 -8.00
C LEU A 141 11.53 15.31 -7.95
N GLN A 142 10.58 15.88 -8.69
CA GLN A 142 10.24 17.29 -8.61
C GLN A 142 8.87 17.38 -7.96
N GLU A 143 8.85 17.87 -6.73
CA GLU A 143 7.62 18.10 -5.98
C GLU A 143 6.92 19.36 -6.52
N THR A 144 5.60 19.28 -6.63
CA THR A 144 4.75 20.43 -6.88
C THR A 144 4.72 21.34 -5.65
N ALA A 145 4.35 22.62 -5.83
CA ALA A 145 4.19 23.55 -4.71
C ALA A 145 3.17 23.05 -3.66
N ALA A 146 2.14 22.32 -4.09
CA ALA A 146 1.15 21.72 -3.19
C ALA A 146 1.74 20.57 -2.36
N GLU A 147 2.59 19.73 -2.97
CA GLU A 147 3.28 18.64 -2.26
C GLU A 147 4.29 19.19 -1.25
N GLN A 148 5.05 20.23 -1.63
CA GLN A 148 5.98 20.92 -0.73
C GLN A 148 5.24 21.55 0.46
N ALA A 149 4.07 22.16 0.23
CA ALA A 149 3.26 22.74 1.31
C ALA A 149 2.66 21.68 2.25
N ALA A 150 2.47 20.45 1.78
CA ALA A 150 1.90 19.35 2.55
C ALA A 150 2.94 18.49 3.27
N THR A 151 4.23 18.72 3.01
CA THR A 151 5.34 17.91 3.51
C THR A 151 6.34 18.75 4.30
N ARG A 152 7.18 18.08 5.09
CA ARG A 152 8.32 18.68 5.77
C ARG A 152 9.58 17.83 5.50
N PRO A 153 10.77 18.43 5.53
CA PRO A 153 12.01 17.66 5.46
C PRO A 153 12.06 16.63 6.59
N ILE A 154 12.42 15.40 6.23
CA ILE A 154 12.72 14.32 7.17
C ILE A 154 14.00 13.63 6.72
N ASP A 155 14.77 13.15 7.69
CA ASP A 155 15.96 12.35 7.43
C ASP A 155 15.63 10.87 7.68
N ILE A 156 15.74 10.06 6.63
CA ILE A 156 15.70 8.59 6.72
C ILE A 156 17.05 8.09 6.24
N THR A 157 17.84 7.53 7.15
CA THR A 157 19.20 7.09 6.82
C THR A 157 19.20 5.70 6.17
N HIS A 158 20.30 5.35 5.50
CA HIS A 158 20.51 3.97 5.06
C HIS A 158 20.51 2.96 6.22
N ALA A 159 20.96 3.37 7.42
CA ALA A 159 20.95 2.51 8.60
C ALA A 159 19.51 2.20 9.04
N ASP A 160 18.62 3.20 9.01
CA ASP A 160 17.19 3.00 9.29
C ASP A 160 16.58 1.98 8.34
N LEU A 161 16.83 2.12 7.05
CA LEU A 161 16.28 1.21 6.04
C LEU A 161 16.90 -0.19 6.09
N ARG A 162 18.21 -0.30 6.36
CA ARG A 162 18.88 -1.60 6.49
C ARG A 162 18.43 -2.38 7.73
N SER A 163 17.95 -1.70 8.77
CA SER A 163 17.44 -2.34 9.98
C SER A 163 16.20 -3.21 9.76
N PHE A 164 15.53 -3.09 8.61
CA PHE A 164 14.43 -3.98 8.24
C PHE A 164 14.90 -5.35 7.74
N GLU A 165 16.20 -5.51 7.42
CA GLU A 165 16.84 -6.77 6.98
C GLU A 165 16.14 -7.45 5.80
N ARG A 166 15.47 -6.66 4.96
CA ARG A 166 14.63 -7.14 3.85
C ARG A 166 14.80 -6.22 2.64
N PRO A 167 14.76 -6.75 1.41
CA PRO A 167 14.69 -5.89 0.23
C PRO A 167 13.32 -5.20 0.17
N PRO A 168 13.22 -3.99 -0.43
CA PRO A 168 11.95 -3.27 -0.52
C PRO A 168 10.90 -3.97 -1.39
N GLY A 169 11.32 -4.84 -2.31
CA GLY A 169 10.46 -5.71 -3.13
C GLY A 169 11.32 -6.78 -3.83
N ASP A 170 10.68 -7.73 -4.51
CA ASP A 170 11.38 -8.79 -5.26
C ASP A 170 11.97 -8.27 -6.57
N TYR A 171 11.28 -7.31 -7.20
CA TYR A 171 11.71 -6.67 -8.44
C TYR A 171 11.50 -5.16 -8.37
N LEU A 172 12.40 -4.42 -9.03
CA LEU A 172 12.27 -2.98 -9.25
C LEU A 172 12.23 -2.71 -10.75
N ARG A 173 11.14 -2.13 -11.23
CA ARG A 173 11.01 -1.64 -12.60
C ARG A 173 11.22 -0.13 -12.61
N VAL A 174 12.34 0.30 -13.16
CA VAL A 174 12.62 1.72 -13.42
C VAL A 174 12.17 2.06 -14.83
N LEU A 175 11.22 2.99 -14.94
CA LEU A 175 10.79 3.56 -16.20
C LEU A 175 11.67 4.77 -16.53
N PRO A 176 12.07 4.98 -17.79
CA PRO A 176 12.76 6.21 -18.16
C PRO A 176 11.87 7.40 -17.81
N ARG A 177 12.48 8.52 -17.38
CA ARG A 177 11.76 9.77 -17.20
C ARG A 177 11.11 10.06 -18.55
N ALA A 178 9.80 10.27 -18.56
CA ALA A 178 9.14 10.77 -19.75
C ALA A 178 9.67 12.19 -19.99
N THR A 179 10.81 12.31 -20.67
CA THR A 179 11.11 13.52 -21.43
C THR A 179 9.96 13.64 -22.42
N ALA A 180 9.38 14.84 -22.55
CA ALA A 180 8.50 15.12 -23.67
C ALA A 180 9.19 14.59 -24.94
N ALA A 181 8.56 13.60 -25.60
CA ALA A 181 9.13 12.77 -26.66
C ALA A 181 10.25 11.77 -26.25
N ALA A 182 9.93 10.75 -25.45
CA ALA A 182 10.69 9.50 -25.51
C ALA A 182 10.11 8.63 -26.64
N ASN A 183 10.90 8.36 -27.68
CA ASN A 183 10.57 7.40 -28.74
C ASN A 183 10.35 6.02 -28.13
N LEU A 184 9.09 5.68 -27.85
CA LEU A 184 8.72 4.37 -27.36
C LEU A 184 8.92 3.32 -28.48
N PRO A 185 9.24 2.06 -28.13
CA PRO A 185 9.28 0.98 -29.11
C PRO A 185 7.97 0.86 -29.88
N PRO A 186 7.99 0.44 -31.17
CA PRO A 186 6.77 0.23 -31.95
C PRO A 186 5.76 -0.66 -31.18
N GLY A 187 4.54 -0.15 -30.99
CA GLY A 187 3.46 -0.88 -30.30
C GLY A 187 3.29 -0.57 -28.82
N HIS A 188 4.08 0.31 -28.21
CA HIS A 188 3.85 0.74 -26.84
C HIS A 188 2.63 1.69 -26.74
N PRO A 189 1.67 1.46 -25.82
CA PRO A 189 0.54 2.36 -25.63
C PRO A 189 1.01 3.76 -25.19
N PRO A 190 0.32 4.85 -25.61
CA PRO A 190 0.72 6.20 -25.25
C PRO A 190 0.74 6.39 -23.73
N LEU A 191 1.76 7.07 -23.22
CA LEU A 191 1.78 7.54 -21.84
C LEU A 191 0.73 8.65 -21.74
N GLN A 192 -0.39 8.39 -21.06
CA GLN A 192 -1.38 9.43 -20.78
C GLN A 192 -0.86 10.34 -19.65
N PRO A 193 -1.10 11.66 -19.73
CA PRO A 193 -0.67 12.63 -18.73
C PRO A 193 -1.30 12.40 -17.36
#